data_AF-A0A2V7S1J2-F1
#
_entry.id   AF-A0A2V7S1J2-F1
#
_cell.length_a   1.000
_cell.length_b   1.000
_cell.length_c   1.000
_cell.angle_alpha   90.00
_cell.angle_beta   90.00
_cell.angle_gamma   90.00
#
_symmetry.space_group_name_H-M   'P 1'
#
loop_
_entity.id
_entity.type
_entity.pdbx_description
1 polymer ?
#
loop_
_entity_poly.entity_id
_entity_poly.type
_entity_poly.pdbx_seq_one_letter_code
_entity_poly.pdbx_strand_id
1 'polypeptide(L)'
;MRSNRFEEKQQMRSRAIVVAAVFASALVSGGWLMQAGYAGTAVNPTARARLFNEVLTRVERSFVDTVDEDDLYRKAVDGLLLELHDPHSVYLPPDRLAKLNESTTGRYAGVGIQMDVRDGSITVVTPLPGTPAQRAGIVTGDRVVEIDGRSTRGWTADEAIKALRGTPGSVVHVVVERPGSPTRLP
;
A
#
# COMPACT_ATOMS: atom_id res chain seq x y z
N MET A 1 19.11 -10.75 -85.91
CA MET A 1 18.11 -9.84 -85.27
C MET A 1 17.66 -10.33 -83.87
N ARG A 2 18.58 -10.86 -83.04
CA ARG A 2 18.27 -11.32 -81.67
C ARG A 2 19.12 -10.65 -80.57
N SER A 3 20.17 -9.88 -80.91
CA SER A 3 21.11 -9.28 -79.93
C SER A 3 20.56 -8.04 -79.21
N ASN A 4 19.75 -7.20 -79.85
CA ASN A 4 19.23 -5.96 -79.26
C ASN A 4 18.37 -6.19 -78.01
N ARG A 5 17.63 -7.31 -77.97
CA ARG A 5 16.75 -7.67 -76.84
C ARG A 5 17.52 -8.14 -75.60
N PHE A 6 18.81 -8.49 -75.74
CA PHE A 6 19.67 -8.87 -74.62
C PHE A 6 20.28 -7.62 -73.98
N GLU A 7 20.74 -6.65 -74.77
CA GLU A 7 21.29 -5.39 -74.27
C GLU A 7 20.23 -4.53 -73.57
N GLU A 8 19.02 -4.46 -74.11
CA GLU A 8 17.90 -3.73 -73.50
C GLU A 8 17.47 -4.35 -72.16
N LYS A 9 17.44 -5.70 -72.08
CA LYS A 9 17.21 -6.42 -70.81
C LYS A 9 18.34 -6.19 -69.81
N GLN A 10 19.58 -6.07 -70.27
CA GLN A 10 20.75 -5.82 -69.42
C GLN A 10 20.77 -4.39 -68.88
N GLN A 11 20.38 -3.41 -69.71
CA GLN A 11 20.20 -2.02 -69.29
C GLN A 11 19.03 -1.84 -68.32
N MET A 12 17.89 -2.49 -68.58
CA MET A 12 16.74 -2.49 -67.66
C MET A 12 17.09 -3.10 -66.30
N ARG A 13 17.85 -4.21 -66.28
CA ARG A 13 18.35 -4.83 -65.04
C ARG A 13 19.31 -3.91 -64.29
N SER A 14 20.24 -3.26 -64.98
CA SER A 14 21.19 -2.31 -64.37
C SER A 14 20.48 -1.11 -63.74
N ARG A 15 19.50 -0.51 -64.45
CA ARG A 15 18.69 0.59 -63.91
C ARG A 15 17.84 0.17 -62.71
N ALA A 16 17.26 -1.03 -62.75
CA ALA A 16 16.52 -1.58 -61.62
C ALA A 16 17.41 -1.80 -60.39
N ILE A 17 18.67 -2.25 -60.59
CA ILE A 17 19.66 -2.41 -59.51
C ILE A 17 20.01 -1.06 -58.88
N VAL A 18 20.24 -0.01 -59.70
CA VAL A 18 20.56 1.32 -59.18
C VAL A 18 19.38 1.89 -58.38
N VAL A 19 18.15 1.77 -58.87
CA VAL A 19 16.96 2.24 -58.15
C VAL A 19 16.78 1.46 -56.84
N ALA A 20 16.95 0.14 -56.85
CA ALA A 20 16.87 -0.68 -55.64
C ALA A 20 17.96 -0.31 -54.62
N ALA A 21 19.18 0.02 -55.06
CA ALA A 21 20.27 0.45 -54.18
C ALA A 21 19.99 1.83 -53.54
N VAL A 22 19.39 2.76 -54.28
CA VAL A 22 18.97 4.07 -53.74
C VAL A 22 17.84 3.90 -52.71
N PHE A 23 16.85 3.05 -52.98
CA PHE A 23 15.80 2.74 -52.01
C PHE A 23 16.35 2.03 -50.76
N ALA A 24 17.27 1.08 -50.92
CA ALA A 24 17.90 0.39 -49.80
C ALA A 24 18.73 1.36 -48.94
N SER A 25 19.50 2.25 -49.55
CA SER A 25 20.26 3.27 -48.81
C SER A 25 19.36 4.30 -48.12
N ALA A 26 18.23 4.69 -48.72
CA ALA A 26 17.24 5.55 -48.07
C ALA A 26 16.57 4.86 -46.86
N LEU A 27 16.27 3.56 -46.93
CA LEU A 27 15.75 2.78 -45.79
C LEU A 27 16.77 2.63 -44.66
N VAL A 28 18.04 2.35 -45.01
CA VAL A 28 19.12 2.25 -44.03
C VAL A 28 19.36 3.61 -43.36
N SER A 29 19.43 4.68 -44.15
CA SER A 29 19.65 6.04 -43.64
C SER A 29 18.47 6.54 -42.81
N GLY A 30 17.24 6.27 -43.24
CA GLY A 30 16.03 6.60 -42.49
C GLY A 30 15.91 5.83 -41.17
N GLY A 31 16.27 4.55 -41.15
CA GLY A 31 16.35 3.74 -39.93
C GLY A 31 17.41 4.25 -38.96
N TRP A 32 18.60 4.62 -39.48
CA TRP A 32 19.67 5.23 -38.68
C TRP A 32 19.26 6.58 -38.09
N LEU A 33 18.56 7.42 -38.88
CA LEU A 33 18.08 8.73 -38.43
C LEU A 33 16.96 8.61 -37.39
N MET A 34 16.04 7.66 -37.55
CA MET A 34 14.99 7.36 -36.56
C MET A 34 15.60 6.84 -35.25
N GLN A 35 16.61 5.97 -35.31
CA GLN A 35 17.29 5.46 -34.12
C GLN A 35 18.12 6.53 -33.42
N ALA A 36 18.80 7.40 -34.17
CA ALA A 36 19.50 8.56 -33.63
C ALA A 36 18.52 9.59 -32.99
N GLY A 37 17.33 9.75 -33.57
CA GLY A 37 16.27 10.60 -33.02
C GLY A 37 15.61 10.03 -31.74
N TYR A 38 15.45 8.71 -31.64
CA TYR A 38 14.90 8.03 -30.45
C TYR A 38 15.90 7.91 -29.30
N ALA A 39 17.20 7.84 -29.60
CA ALA A 39 18.26 7.77 -28.59
C ALA A 39 18.45 9.08 -27.80
N GLY A 40 17.92 10.20 -28.30
CA GLY A 40 18.12 11.53 -27.70
C GLY A 40 17.18 11.90 -26.55
N THR A 41 16.11 11.15 -26.28
CA THR A 41 15.07 11.57 -25.31
C THR A 41 14.50 10.46 -24.43
N ALA A 42 14.86 9.19 -24.64
CA ALA A 42 14.45 8.10 -23.76
C ALA A 42 15.37 8.00 -22.54
N VAL A 43 15.00 8.72 -21.49
CA VAL A 43 15.52 8.55 -20.13
C VAL A 43 15.63 7.06 -19.77
N ASN A 44 16.84 6.54 -19.49
CA ASN A 44 17.06 5.13 -19.14
C ASN A 44 16.62 4.82 -17.69
N PRO A 45 15.50 4.08 -17.46
CA PRO A 45 14.97 3.84 -16.12
C PRO A 45 15.91 2.99 -15.24
N THR A 46 16.69 2.10 -15.86
CA THR A 46 17.60 1.20 -15.14
C THR A 46 18.81 1.93 -14.57
N ALA A 47 19.30 2.96 -15.25
CA ALA A 47 20.40 3.79 -14.77
C ALA A 47 20.01 4.57 -13.50
N ARG A 48 18.77 5.08 -13.45
CA ARG A 48 18.23 5.81 -12.29
C ARG A 48 18.07 4.94 -11.05
N ALA A 49 17.56 3.73 -11.21
CA ALA A 49 17.42 2.78 -10.10
C ALA A 49 18.78 2.38 -9.51
N ARG A 50 19.81 2.20 -10.36
CA ARG A 50 21.18 1.90 -9.92
C ARG A 50 21.78 3.04 -9.11
N LEU A 51 21.65 4.27 -9.60
CA LEU A 51 22.13 5.46 -8.89
C LEU A 51 21.49 5.57 -7.50
N PHE A 52 20.17 5.40 -7.41
CA PHE A 52 19.46 5.43 -6.14
C PHE A 52 19.98 4.38 -5.15
N ASN A 53 20.12 3.13 -5.60
CA ASN A 53 20.64 2.05 -4.75
C ASN A 53 22.09 2.28 -4.30
N GLU A 54 22.93 2.85 -5.17
CA GLU A 54 24.31 3.20 -4.84
C GLU A 54 24.37 4.26 -3.74
N VAL A 55 23.51 5.28 -3.80
CA VAL A 55 23.40 6.31 -2.77
C VAL A 55 22.96 5.69 -1.44
N LEU A 56 21.91 4.85 -1.43
CA LEU A 56 21.46 4.18 -0.20
C LEU A 56 22.58 3.32 0.42
N THR A 57 23.22 2.46 -0.38
CA THR A 57 24.33 1.60 0.08
C THR A 57 25.49 2.44 0.63
N ARG A 58 25.78 3.58 0.00
CA ARG A 58 26.85 4.48 0.46
C ARG A 58 26.53 5.09 1.81
N VAL A 59 25.28 5.53 2.00
CA VAL A 59 24.79 6.06 3.29
C VAL A 59 24.87 4.97 4.35
N GLU A 60 24.28 3.80 4.11
CA GLU A 60 24.28 2.67 5.06
C GLU A 60 25.70 2.32 5.57
N ARG A 61 26.68 2.24 4.65
CA ARG A 61 28.05 1.81 5.00
C ARG A 61 28.95 2.89 5.57
N SER A 62 28.62 4.16 5.32
CA SER A 62 29.52 5.29 5.62
C SER A 62 28.92 6.28 6.61
N PHE A 63 27.67 6.09 7.02
CA PHE A 63 27.04 6.90 8.05
C PHE A 63 27.72 6.64 9.41
N VAL A 64 27.78 7.67 10.24
CA VAL A 64 28.48 7.63 11.53
C VAL A 64 27.86 6.64 12.51
N ASP A 65 26.53 6.49 12.44
CA ASP A 65 25.76 5.56 13.24
C ASP A 65 25.30 4.35 12.41
N THR A 66 24.93 3.27 13.09
CA THR A 66 24.25 2.15 12.44
C THR A 66 22.84 2.57 12.04
N VAL A 67 22.52 2.50 10.75
CA VAL A 67 21.17 2.73 10.23
C VAL A 67 20.61 1.40 9.75
N ASP A 68 19.39 1.10 10.18
CA ASP A 68 18.63 -0.04 9.70
C ASP A 68 18.19 0.18 8.24
N GLU A 69 18.32 -0.85 7.41
CA GLU A 69 18.03 -0.76 5.97
C GLU A 69 16.56 -0.37 5.73
N ASP A 70 15.61 -0.97 6.46
CA ASP A 70 14.17 -0.66 6.32
C ASP A 70 13.85 0.77 6.76
N ASP A 71 14.50 1.27 7.83
CA ASP A 71 14.38 2.68 8.23
C ASP A 71 14.95 3.63 7.18
N LEU A 72 16.06 3.28 6.52
CA LEU A 72 16.65 4.11 5.46
C LEU A 72 15.72 4.21 4.24
N TYR A 73 15.13 3.09 3.81
CA TYR A 73 14.13 3.11 2.73
C TYR A 73 12.90 3.93 3.12
N ARG A 74 12.39 3.77 4.34
CA ARG A 74 11.25 4.58 4.83
C ARG A 74 11.56 6.07 4.78
N LYS A 75 12.73 6.50 5.28
CA LYS A 75 13.16 7.91 5.23
C LYS A 75 13.31 8.41 3.78
N ALA A 76 13.79 7.57 2.87
CA ALA A 76 13.91 7.93 1.46
C ALA A 76 12.54 8.16 0.81
N VAL A 77 11.55 7.30 1.10
CA VAL A 77 10.16 7.49 0.64
C VAL A 77 9.56 8.76 1.25
N ASP A 78 9.71 8.97 2.57
CA ASP A 78 9.18 10.15 3.25
C ASP A 78 9.79 11.45 2.70
N GLY A 79 11.10 11.48 2.48
CA GLY A 79 11.81 12.62 1.89
C GLY A 79 11.41 12.89 0.44
N LEU A 80 11.22 11.82 -0.36
CA LEU A 80 10.73 11.95 -1.74
C LEU A 80 9.33 12.59 -1.77
N LEU A 81 8.43 12.13 -0.90
CA LEU A 81 7.06 12.66 -0.82
C LEU A 81 7.02 14.08 -0.27
N LEU A 82 7.89 14.40 0.70
CA LEU A 82 8.03 15.76 1.22
C LEU A 82 8.43 16.75 0.12
N GLU A 83 9.37 16.36 -0.75
CA GLU A 83 9.84 17.19 -1.87
C GLU A 83 8.78 17.42 -2.96
N LEU A 84 7.73 16.59 -3.02
CA LEU A 84 6.60 16.84 -3.92
C LEU A 84 5.77 18.04 -3.50
N HIS A 85 5.93 18.55 -2.27
CA HIS A 85 5.15 19.65 -1.71
C HIS A 85 3.62 19.44 -1.82
N ASP A 86 3.19 18.18 -1.91
CA ASP A 86 1.78 17.81 -1.99
C ASP A 86 1.28 17.36 -0.60
N PRO A 87 0.36 18.12 0.03
CA PRO A 87 -0.17 17.77 1.35
C PRO A 87 -1.01 16.48 1.35
N HIS A 88 -1.38 15.95 0.19
CA HIS A 88 -2.19 14.74 0.06
C HIS A 88 -1.38 13.49 -0.29
N SER A 89 -0.08 13.62 -0.56
CA SER A 89 0.81 12.51 -0.88
C SER A 89 1.52 12.00 0.36
N VAL A 90 1.10 10.84 0.86
CA VAL A 90 1.64 10.24 2.10
C VAL A 90 1.83 8.74 1.92
N TYR A 91 2.99 8.23 2.35
CA TYR A 91 3.24 6.80 2.49
C TYR A 91 2.61 6.30 3.80
N LEU A 92 1.84 5.20 3.72
CA LEU A 92 1.22 4.58 4.89
C LEU A 92 2.02 3.34 5.31
N PRO A 93 2.90 3.43 6.30
CA PRO A 93 3.58 2.25 6.83
C PRO A 93 2.57 1.29 7.49
N PRO A 94 2.92 0.00 7.64
CA PRO A 94 2.00 -1.05 8.11
C PRO A 94 1.29 -0.74 9.45
N ASP A 95 1.96 -0.07 10.38
CA ASP A 95 1.41 0.36 11.67
C ASP A 95 0.35 1.46 11.53
N ARG A 96 0.57 2.42 10.64
CA ARG A 96 -0.39 3.48 10.30
C ARG A 96 -1.56 2.91 9.51
N LEU A 97 -1.30 1.95 8.62
CA LEU A 97 -2.34 1.19 7.91
C LEU A 97 -3.20 0.38 8.87
N ALA A 98 -2.60 -0.24 9.90
CA ALA A 98 -3.36 -0.96 10.93
C ALA A 98 -4.33 -0.02 11.68
N LYS A 99 -3.88 1.17 12.09
CA LYS A 99 -4.74 2.21 12.70
C LYS A 99 -5.82 2.70 11.74
N LEU A 100 -5.49 2.86 10.46
CA LEU A 100 -6.46 3.19 9.44
C LEU A 100 -7.51 2.07 9.33
N ASN A 101 -7.09 0.81 9.24
CA ASN A 101 -7.98 -0.35 9.19
C ASN A 101 -8.88 -0.44 10.42
N GLU A 102 -8.34 -0.22 11.64
CA GLU A 102 -9.16 -0.13 12.85
C GLU A 102 -10.29 0.91 12.72
N SER A 103 -10.03 2.01 12.00
CA SER A 103 -11.03 3.05 11.72
C SER A 103 -12.00 2.68 10.59
N THR A 104 -11.55 1.98 9.54
CA THR A 104 -12.39 1.60 8.37
C THR A 104 -13.20 0.32 8.56
N THR A 105 -12.74 -0.66 9.34
CA THR A 105 -13.43 -1.96 9.53
C THR A 105 -14.45 -1.96 10.67
N GLY A 106 -14.52 -0.88 11.46
CA GLY A 106 -15.50 -0.70 12.52
C GLY A 106 -14.99 -1.03 13.92
N ARG A 107 -14.58 0.01 14.65
CA ARG A 107 -14.84 0.21 16.09
C ARG A 107 -14.65 -1.01 17.01
N TYR A 108 -13.41 -1.50 17.11
CA TYR A 108 -13.01 -2.51 18.09
C TYR A 108 -12.56 -1.88 19.42
N ALA A 109 -13.03 -2.48 20.52
CA ALA A 109 -12.47 -2.31 21.85
C ALA A 109 -11.19 -3.13 22.00
N GLY A 110 -10.17 -2.61 22.71
CA GLY A 110 -8.83 -3.22 22.85
C GLY A 110 -8.79 -4.64 23.45
N VAL A 111 -9.93 -5.11 23.98
CA VAL A 111 -10.15 -6.48 24.50
C VAL A 111 -10.70 -7.47 23.45
N GLY A 112 -10.94 -7.02 22.21
CA GLY A 112 -11.36 -7.86 21.10
C GLY A 112 -12.87 -8.03 20.98
N ILE A 113 -13.65 -6.96 21.18
CA ILE A 113 -15.12 -7.00 21.09
C ILE A 113 -15.59 -5.96 20.07
N GLN A 114 -16.51 -6.37 19.21
CA GLN A 114 -17.31 -5.47 18.38
C GLN A 114 -18.63 -5.16 19.08
N MET A 115 -18.96 -3.87 19.17
CA MET A 115 -20.06 -3.37 20.00
C MET A 115 -20.90 -2.37 19.22
N ASP A 116 -22.18 -2.30 19.56
CA ASP A 116 -23.11 -1.34 19.00
C ASP A 116 -24.16 -0.95 20.05
N VAL A 117 -24.84 0.18 19.84
CA VAL A 117 -25.94 0.62 20.74
C VAL A 117 -27.24 0.01 20.24
N ARG A 118 -27.86 -0.87 21.04
CA ARG A 118 -29.18 -1.44 20.78
C ARG A 118 -30.10 -1.17 21.96
N ASP A 119 -31.30 -0.68 21.69
CA ASP A 119 -32.29 -0.33 22.71
C ASP A 119 -31.74 0.58 23.84
N GLY A 120 -30.87 1.53 23.46
CA GLY A 120 -30.22 2.47 24.39
C GLY A 120 -29.14 1.85 25.28
N SER A 121 -28.74 0.60 25.04
CA SER A 121 -27.71 -0.11 25.79
C SER A 121 -26.56 -0.54 24.90
N ILE A 122 -25.34 -0.44 25.43
CA ILE A 122 -24.14 -0.95 24.78
C ILE A 122 -24.23 -2.47 24.71
N THR A 123 -24.30 -3.02 23.50
CA THR A 123 -24.52 -4.44 23.25
C THR A 123 -23.38 -5.04 22.45
N VAL A 124 -22.91 -6.21 22.87
CA VAL A 124 -21.91 -7.00 22.17
C VAL A 124 -22.51 -7.55 20.89
N VAL A 125 -22.00 -7.13 19.74
CA VAL A 125 -22.36 -7.67 18.44
C VAL A 125 -21.64 -9.00 18.24
N THR A 126 -20.31 -9.00 18.43
CA THR A 126 -19.51 -10.22 18.34
C THR A 126 -18.20 -10.10 19.12
N PRO A 127 -17.84 -11.10 19.93
CA PRO A 127 -16.48 -11.25 20.43
C PRO A 127 -15.57 -11.80 19.32
N LEU A 128 -14.36 -11.26 19.19
CA LEU A 128 -13.39 -11.75 18.22
C LEU A 128 -12.77 -13.07 18.69
N PRO A 129 -12.57 -14.07 17.80
CA PRO A 129 -11.92 -15.33 18.14
C PRO A 129 -10.49 -15.15 18.69
N GLY A 130 -10.11 -15.93 19.70
CA GLY A 130 -8.78 -15.93 20.29
C GLY A 130 -8.45 -14.70 21.16
N THR A 131 -9.42 -13.83 21.43
CA THR A 131 -9.20 -12.59 22.19
C THR A 131 -9.46 -12.77 23.70
N PRO A 132 -8.94 -11.86 24.55
CA PRO A 132 -9.23 -11.87 25.99
C PRO A 132 -10.72 -11.91 26.30
N ALA A 133 -11.54 -11.16 25.54
CA ALA A 133 -12.99 -11.14 25.73
C ALA A 133 -13.65 -12.51 25.49
N GLN A 134 -13.25 -13.22 24.43
CA GLN A 134 -13.76 -14.57 24.18
C GLN A 134 -13.35 -15.54 25.30
N ARG A 135 -12.09 -15.47 25.77
CA ARG A 135 -11.60 -16.30 26.88
C ARG A 135 -12.30 -16.01 28.20
N ALA A 136 -12.72 -14.76 28.42
CA ALA A 136 -13.53 -14.36 29.57
C ALA A 136 -15.00 -14.84 29.47
N GLY A 137 -15.40 -15.47 28.36
CA GLY A 137 -16.73 -16.03 28.20
C GLY A 137 -17.80 -15.02 27.77
N ILE A 138 -17.39 -13.85 27.26
CA ILE A 138 -18.30 -12.87 26.65
C ILE A 138 -18.87 -13.45 25.35
N VAL A 139 -20.18 -13.28 25.15
CA VAL A 139 -20.88 -13.78 23.95
C VAL A 139 -21.68 -12.68 23.27
N THR A 140 -22.09 -12.95 22.03
CA THR A 140 -23.02 -12.08 21.28
C THR A 140 -24.31 -11.87 22.06
N GLY A 141 -24.76 -10.63 22.13
CA GLY A 141 -25.99 -10.22 22.81
C GLY A 141 -25.79 -9.80 24.26
N ASP A 142 -24.60 -10.00 24.85
CA ASP A 142 -24.29 -9.47 26.18
C ASP A 142 -24.41 -7.95 26.19
N ARG A 143 -25.08 -7.40 27.20
CA ARG A 143 -25.22 -5.96 27.41
C ARG A 143 -24.16 -5.51 28.40
N VAL A 144 -23.28 -4.63 27.98
CA VAL A 144 -22.26 -4.06 28.87
C VAL A 144 -22.94 -3.03 29.74
N VAL A 145 -23.02 -3.28 31.05
CA VAL A 145 -23.72 -2.41 32.01
C VAL A 145 -22.75 -1.56 32.83
N GLU A 146 -21.53 -2.05 33.04
CA GLU A 146 -20.46 -1.31 33.73
C GLU A 146 -19.08 -1.58 33.12
N ILE A 147 -18.24 -0.56 33.05
CA ILE A 147 -16.81 -0.65 32.69
C ILE A 147 -16.01 0.08 33.77
N ASP A 148 -15.10 -0.63 34.44
CA ASP A 148 -14.31 -0.17 35.60
C ASP A 148 -15.18 0.50 36.67
N GLY A 149 -16.31 -0.13 37.01
CA GLY A 149 -17.25 0.36 38.02
C GLY A 149 -18.09 1.58 37.60
N ARG A 150 -17.99 2.03 36.35
CA ARG A 150 -18.81 3.13 35.80
C ARG A 150 -19.96 2.57 34.98
N SER A 151 -21.18 3.02 35.26
CA SER A 151 -22.35 2.64 34.47
C SER A 151 -22.23 3.15 33.04
N THR A 152 -22.49 2.27 32.07
CA THR A 152 -22.49 2.57 30.63
C THR A 152 -23.83 3.08 30.11
N ARG A 153 -24.81 3.31 31.00
CA ARG A 153 -26.14 3.76 30.61
C ARG A 153 -26.06 5.12 29.92
N GLY A 154 -26.61 5.20 28.71
CA GLY A 154 -26.59 6.41 27.90
C GLY A 154 -25.26 6.69 27.21
N TRP A 155 -24.27 5.81 27.32
CA TRP A 155 -23.03 5.93 26.56
C TRP A 155 -23.28 5.65 25.08
N THR A 156 -22.48 6.32 24.26
CA THR A 156 -22.27 5.98 22.86
C THR A 156 -21.31 4.79 22.73
N ALA A 157 -21.35 4.11 21.59
CA ALA A 157 -20.40 3.03 21.29
C ALA A 157 -18.93 3.52 21.39
N ASP A 158 -18.65 4.76 20.97
CA ASP A 158 -17.31 5.34 21.00
C ASP A 158 -16.78 5.57 22.41
N GLU A 159 -17.65 5.96 23.36
CA GLU A 159 -17.29 6.11 24.77
C GLU A 159 -16.95 4.76 25.40
N ALA A 160 -17.73 3.73 25.11
CA ALA A 160 -17.45 2.37 25.56
C ALA A 160 -16.12 1.84 24.99
N ILE A 161 -15.87 2.06 23.69
CA ILE A 161 -14.62 1.65 23.03
C ILE A 161 -13.40 2.34 23.64
N LYS A 162 -13.50 3.64 23.90
CA LYS A 162 -12.42 4.39 24.56
C LYS A 162 -12.15 3.87 25.97
N ALA A 163 -13.20 3.55 26.74
CA ALA A 163 -13.04 3.01 28.08
C ALA A 163 -12.41 1.60 28.11
N LEU A 164 -12.67 0.79 27.08
CA LEU A 164 -12.11 -0.56 26.95
C LEU A 164 -10.71 -0.58 26.30
N ARG A 165 -10.20 0.56 25.82
CA ARG A 165 -8.84 0.70 25.30
C ARG A 165 -7.91 1.10 26.45
N GLY A 166 -6.84 0.34 26.63
CA GLY A 166 -5.80 0.59 27.63
C GLY A 166 -4.41 0.28 27.09
N THR A 167 -3.39 0.52 27.90
CA THR A 167 -2.01 0.11 27.58
C THR A 167 -1.92 -1.41 27.48
N PRO A 168 -1.11 -1.98 26.58
CA PRO A 168 -0.92 -3.43 26.50
C PRO A 168 -0.58 -4.04 27.88
N GLY A 169 -1.36 -5.05 28.30
CA GLY A 169 -1.19 -5.71 29.59
C GLY A 169 -1.96 -5.09 30.76
N SER A 170 -2.64 -3.95 30.60
CA SER A 170 -3.57 -3.44 31.62
C SER A 170 -4.84 -4.28 31.69
N VAL A 171 -5.42 -4.41 32.88
CA VAL A 171 -6.68 -5.11 33.12
C VAL A 171 -7.83 -4.10 33.13
N VAL A 172 -8.95 -4.45 32.49
CA VAL A 172 -10.21 -3.70 32.53
C VAL A 172 -11.28 -4.62 33.09
N HIS A 173 -12.12 -4.10 33.99
CA HIS A 173 -13.22 -4.85 34.58
C HIS A 173 -14.52 -4.49 33.85
N VAL A 174 -15.24 -5.49 33.38
CA VAL A 174 -16.45 -5.29 32.57
C VAL A 174 -17.57 -6.13 33.14
N VAL A 175 -18.65 -5.48 33.58
CA VAL A 175 -19.84 -6.18 34.03
C VAL A 175 -20.83 -6.26 32.88
N VAL A 176 -21.25 -7.48 32.55
CA VAL A 176 -22.23 -7.73 31.50
C VAL A 176 -23.52 -8.33 32.05
N GLU A 177 -24.63 -7.93 31.45
CA GLU A 177 -25.93 -8.56 31.63
C GLU A 177 -26.22 -9.44 30.40
N ARG A 178 -26.36 -10.74 30.62
CA ARG A 178 -26.67 -11.70 29.57
C ARG A 178 -28.18 -11.90 29.45
N PRO A 179 -28.80 -11.59 28.30
CA PRO A 179 -30.22 -11.87 28.09
C PRO A 179 -30.55 -13.34 28.36
N GLY A 180 -31.53 -13.59 29.23
CA GLY A 180 -31.93 -14.95 29.64
C GLY A 180 -31.16 -15.53 30.84
N SER A 181 -30.17 -14.82 31.39
CA SER A 181 -29.54 -15.14 32.68
C SER A 181 -29.90 -14.05 33.70
N PRO A 182 -30.43 -14.39 34.89
CA PRO A 182 -30.77 -13.41 35.92
C PRO A 182 -29.54 -12.83 36.64
N THR A 183 -28.34 -13.32 36.34
CA THR A 183 -27.11 -12.96 37.07
C THR A 183 -26.18 -12.13 36.18
N ARG A 184 -25.73 -10.97 36.68
CA ARG A 184 -24.66 -10.19 36.05
C ARG A 184 -23.33 -10.93 36.16
N LEU A 185 -22.58 -10.96 35.06
CA LEU A 185 -21.28 -11.62 35.00
C LEU A 185 -20.18 -10.55 35.16
N PRO A 186 -19.27 -10.70 36.14
CA PRO A 186 -18.13 -9.81 36.32
C PRO A 186 -16.97 -10.11 35.37
#